data_AF-A0A970N9M7-F1
#
_entry.id   AF-A0A970N9M7-F1
#
_cell.length_a   1.000
_cell.length_b   1.000
_cell.length_c   1.000
_cell.angle_alpha   90.00
_cell.angle_beta   90.00
_cell.angle_gamma   90.00
#
_symmetry.space_group_name_H-M   'P 1'
#
loop_
_entity.id
_entity.type
_entity.pdbx_description
1 polymer ?
#
loop_
_entity_poly.entity_id
_entity_poly.type
_entity_poly.pdbx_seq_one_letter_code
_entity_poly.pdbx_strand_id
1 'polypeptide(L)'
;MEVLKVFFYLVVYYIAALAFFALLAKLFKLPSEVVRKAFHLTFAFSVYVIINLSQNWQIAVGVSTLFIAIAYLALSFLERFNIYQGFLAERSDGEIKNSLFLANFMMIALFIVFWGLLGQKWKVITPIALMAWGFGDAAAALVGKSIGKRKLNLPGVDKNKTLEGTLAMIITTALAVFLTSLIYKALSWQFSLVLALIVAPVAAGVELISHKGIDTVTVPLSTAASAFLVIFLMGLFGG
;
A
#
# COMPACT_ATOMS: atom_id res chain seq x y z
N MET A 1 -23.12 10.81 10.35
CA MET A 1 -22.58 12.10 9.84
C MET A 1 -21.06 12.06 9.68
N GLU A 2 -20.32 11.51 10.63
CA GLU A 2 -18.84 11.50 10.56
C GLU A 2 -18.26 10.65 9.42
N VAL A 3 -18.81 9.45 9.16
CA VAL A 3 -18.43 8.62 8.00
C VAL A 3 -18.53 9.40 6.69
N LEU A 4 -19.61 10.15 6.48
CA LEU A 4 -19.81 10.96 5.27
C LEU A 4 -18.80 12.11 5.17
N LYS A 5 -18.45 12.74 6.29
CA LYS A 5 -17.43 13.79 6.34
C LYS A 5 -16.05 13.25 5.95
N VAL A 6 -15.62 12.14 6.56
CA VAL A 6 -14.33 11.51 6.22
C VAL A 6 -14.32 11.01 4.78
N PHE A 7 -15.43 10.42 4.33
CA PHE A 7 -15.62 9.99 2.95
C PHE A 7 -15.49 11.16 1.96
N PHE A 8 -16.08 12.31 2.26
CA PHE A 8 -15.93 13.51 1.43
C PHE A 8 -14.45 13.92 1.27
N TYR A 9 -13.68 13.98 2.36
CA TYR A 9 -12.25 14.28 2.28
C TYR A 9 -11.47 13.23 1.50
N LEU A 10 -11.83 11.95 1.64
CA LEU A 10 -11.23 10.86 0.88
C LEU A 10 -11.49 11.02 -0.62
N VAL A 11 -12.72 11.37 -1.02
CA VAL A 11 -13.07 11.64 -2.42
C VAL A 11 -12.31 12.84 -2.97
N VAL A 12 -12.25 13.95 -2.22
CA VAL A 12 -11.47 15.14 -2.61
C VAL A 12 -9.99 14.78 -2.80
N TYR A 13 -9.43 13.97 -1.89
CA TYR A 13 -8.06 13.47 -1.99
C TYR A 13 -7.84 12.67 -3.29
N TYR A 14 -8.71 11.70 -3.61
CA TYR A 14 -8.58 10.92 -4.83
C TYR A 14 -8.75 11.77 -6.08
N ILE A 15 -9.73 12.68 -6.12
CA ILE A 15 -9.94 13.58 -7.28
C ILE A 15 -8.71 14.46 -7.50
N ALA A 16 -8.16 15.05 -6.43
CA ALA A 16 -6.97 15.89 -6.51
C ALA A 16 -5.76 15.09 -7.00
N ALA A 17 -5.54 13.88 -6.48
CA ALA A 17 -4.44 13.01 -6.90
C ALA A 17 -4.59 12.56 -8.37
N LEU A 18 -5.80 12.14 -8.78
CA LEU A 18 -6.10 11.77 -10.16
C LEU A 18 -5.84 12.94 -11.12
N ALA A 19 -6.33 14.14 -10.79
CA ALA A 19 -6.12 15.34 -11.61
C ALA A 19 -4.63 15.71 -11.71
N PHE A 20 -3.90 15.63 -10.60
CA PHE A 20 -2.47 15.89 -10.55
C PHE A 20 -1.67 14.90 -11.42
N PHE A 21 -1.90 13.60 -11.27
CA PHE A 21 -1.18 12.59 -12.05
C PHE A 21 -1.60 12.57 -13.52
N ALA A 22 -2.86 12.87 -13.84
CA ALA A 22 -3.29 13.07 -15.23
C ALA A 22 -2.55 14.24 -15.89
N LEU A 23 -2.40 15.36 -15.16
CA LEU A 23 -1.64 16.51 -15.65
C LEU A 23 -0.16 16.16 -15.86
N LEU A 24 0.49 15.53 -14.88
CA LEU A 24 1.88 15.10 -15.01
C LEU A 24 2.08 14.10 -16.15
N ALA A 25 1.19 13.12 -16.29
CA ALA A 25 1.26 12.13 -17.36
C ALA A 25 1.19 12.82 -18.74
N LYS A 26 0.34 13.85 -18.88
CA LYS A 26 0.22 14.64 -20.11
C LYS A 26 1.45 15.54 -20.36
N LEU A 27 1.93 16.23 -19.34
CA LEU A 27 3.05 17.18 -19.46
C LEU A 27 4.38 16.46 -19.75
N PHE A 28 4.65 15.34 -19.08
CA PHE A 28 5.93 14.64 -19.13
C PHE A 28 5.90 13.34 -19.95
N LYS A 29 4.77 12.98 -20.58
CA LYS A 29 4.58 11.73 -21.34
C LYS A 29 5.05 10.51 -20.54
N LEU A 30 4.57 10.39 -19.31
CA LEU A 30 5.04 9.38 -18.37
C LEU A 30 4.75 7.96 -18.88
N PRO A 31 5.68 7.00 -18.71
CA PRO A 31 5.42 5.60 -19.01
C PRO A 31 4.22 5.07 -18.22
N SER A 32 3.46 4.16 -18.83
CA SER A 32 2.26 3.56 -18.24
C SER A 32 2.51 2.94 -16.86
N GLU A 33 3.67 2.31 -16.65
CA GLU A 33 4.04 1.76 -15.35
C GLU A 33 4.20 2.83 -14.27
N VAL A 34 4.73 4.02 -14.62
CA VAL A 34 4.89 5.14 -13.67
C VAL A 34 3.52 5.66 -13.25
N VAL A 35 2.61 5.86 -14.20
CA VAL A 35 1.23 6.30 -13.93
C VAL A 35 0.51 5.28 -13.02
N ARG A 36 0.67 3.99 -13.32
CA ARG A 36 0.05 2.92 -12.53
C ARG A 36 0.59 2.87 -11.10
N LYS A 37 1.91 3.02 -10.91
CA LYS A 37 2.52 3.08 -9.57
C LYS A 37 2.20 4.39 -8.83
N ALA A 38 1.94 5.48 -9.53
CA ALA A 38 1.38 6.68 -8.93
C ALA A 38 -0.03 6.46 -8.36
N PHE A 39 -0.92 5.76 -9.09
CA PHE A 39 -2.24 5.40 -8.54
C PHE A 39 -2.13 4.40 -7.38
N HIS A 40 -1.21 3.45 -7.47
CA HIS A 40 -0.92 2.52 -6.37
C HIS A 40 -0.48 3.27 -5.11
N LEU A 41 0.45 4.21 -5.22
CA LEU A 41 0.88 5.06 -4.11
C LEU A 41 -0.26 5.96 -3.60
N THR A 42 -1.09 6.49 -4.50
CA THR A 42 -2.30 7.26 -4.13
C THR A 42 -3.21 6.44 -3.23
N PHE A 43 -3.45 5.18 -3.57
CA PHE A 43 -4.22 4.28 -2.72
C PHE A 43 -3.53 4.06 -1.37
N ALA A 44 -2.22 3.75 -1.37
CA ALA A 44 -1.47 3.51 -0.14
C ALA A 44 -1.59 4.72 0.82
N PHE A 45 -1.33 5.93 0.32
CA PHE A 45 -1.39 7.18 1.09
C PHE A 45 -2.79 7.49 1.64
N SER A 46 -3.85 6.96 1.04
CA SER A 46 -5.22 7.15 1.53
C SER A 46 -5.42 6.62 2.95
N VAL A 47 -4.59 5.67 3.40
CA VAL A 47 -4.60 5.18 4.79
C VAL A 47 -4.42 6.31 5.79
N TYR A 48 -3.59 7.32 5.49
CA TYR A 48 -3.37 8.46 6.38
C TYR A 48 -4.57 9.40 6.43
N VAL A 49 -5.28 9.57 5.30
CA VAL A 49 -6.53 10.35 5.29
C VAL A 49 -7.56 9.67 6.17
N ILE A 50 -7.74 8.35 5.98
CA ILE A 50 -8.75 7.57 6.70
C ILE A 50 -8.42 7.51 8.19
N ILE A 51 -7.20 7.11 8.57
CA ILE A 51 -6.83 6.88 9.97
C ILE A 51 -6.79 8.17 10.80
N ASN A 52 -6.38 9.32 10.22
CA ASN A 52 -6.23 10.56 10.97
C ASN A 52 -7.54 11.34 11.09
N LEU A 53 -8.48 11.14 10.17
CA LEU A 53 -9.79 11.80 10.19
C LEU A 53 -10.88 10.95 10.87
N SER A 54 -10.63 9.67 11.10
CA SER A 54 -11.58 8.78 11.79
C SER A 54 -11.35 8.79 13.30
N GLN A 55 -12.41 8.98 14.09
CA GLN A 55 -12.32 8.89 15.55
C GLN A 55 -12.14 7.46 16.08
N ASN A 56 -12.67 6.47 15.36
CA ASN A 56 -12.60 5.07 15.73
C ASN A 56 -12.49 4.18 14.49
N TRP A 57 -12.17 2.90 14.71
CA TRP A 57 -11.97 1.93 13.64
C TRP A 57 -13.24 1.66 12.85
N GLN A 58 -14.43 1.77 13.47
CA GLN A 58 -15.71 1.55 12.78
C GLN A 58 -15.93 2.59 11.69
N ILE A 59 -15.53 3.85 11.93
CA ILE A 59 -15.60 4.92 10.92
C ILE A 59 -14.60 4.63 9.80
N ALA A 60 -13.36 4.24 10.13
CA ALA A 60 -12.35 3.90 9.13
C ALA A 60 -12.79 2.73 8.23
N VAL A 61 -13.35 1.68 8.83
CA VAL A 61 -13.94 0.53 8.10
C VAL A 61 -15.14 0.99 7.28
N GLY A 62 -16.07 1.76 7.86
CA GLY A 62 -17.25 2.24 7.16
C GLY A 62 -16.92 3.10 5.93
N VAL A 63 -15.95 4.00 6.06
CA VAL A 63 -15.46 4.83 4.94
C VAL A 63 -14.79 3.97 3.87
N SER A 64 -13.94 3.02 4.27
CA SER A 64 -13.24 2.13 3.35
C SER A 64 -14.23 1.24 2.57
N THR A 65 -15.21 0.67 3.26
CA THR A 65 -16.30 -0.13 2.67
C THR A 65 -17.15 0.69 1.72
N LEU A 66 -17.54 1.91 2.11
CA LEU A 66 -18.32 2.81 1.24
C LEU A 66 -17.51 3.19 -0.01
N PHE A 67 -16.22 3.47 0.15
CA PHE A 67 -15.32 3.77 -0.96
C PHE A 67 -15.20 2.60 -1.92
N ILE A 68 -14.92 1.38 -1.47
CA ILE A 68 -14.80 0.25 -2.40
C ILE A 68 -16.13 -0.09 -3.06
N ALA A 69 -17.26 0.04 -2.36
CA ALA A 69 -18.58 -0.18 -2.96
C ALA A 69 -18.85 0.80 -4.12
N ILE A 70 -18.63 2.10 -3.89
CA ILE A 70 -18.82 3.14 -4.92
C ILE A 70 -17.78 3.01 -6.03
N ALA A 71 -16.51 2.81 -5.68
CA ALA A 71 -15.43 2.67 -6.67
C ALA A 71 -15.65 1.43 -7.55
N TYR A 72 -16.05 0.29 -6.98
CA TYR A 72 -16.31 -0.92 -7.76
C TYR A 72 -17.46 -0.72 -8.76
N LEU A 73 -18.55 -0.08 -8.35
CA LEU A 73 -19.67 0.26 -9.23
C LEU A 73 -19.25 1.25 -10.32
N ALA A 74 -18.51 2.30 -9.95
CA ALA A 74 -18.01 3.30 -10.88
C ALA A 74 -17.06 2.69 -11.91
N LEU A 75 -16.08 1.88 -11.49
CA LEU A 75 -15.15 1.19 -12.39
C LEU A 75 -15.89 0.22 -13.31
N SER A 76 -16.85 -0.56 -12.77
CA SER A 76 -17.66 -1.48 -13.60
C SER A 76 -18.52 -0.77 -14.64
N PHE A 77 -18.93 0.47 -14.38
CA PHE A 77 -19.60 1.31 -15.36
C PHE A 77 -18.61 1.90 -16.38
N LEU A 78 -17.45 2.38 -15.91
CA LEU A 78 -16.43 3.04 -16.74
C LEU A 78 -15.69 2.06 -17.67
N GLU A 79 -15.54 0.80 -17.29
CA GLU A 79 -14.96 -0.29 -18.10
C GLU A 79 -15.64 -0.42 -19.49
N ARG A 80 -16.87 0.08 -19.63
CA ARG A 80 -17.63 0.08 -20.90
C ARG A 80 -17.14 1.11 -21.92
N PHE A 81 -16.26 2.03 -21.52
CA PHE A 81 -15.77 3.12 -22.37
C PHE A 81 -14.28 2.96 -22.70
N ASN A 82 -13.89 3.12 -23.97
CA ASN A 82 -12.50 2.97 -24.42
C ASN A 82 -11.49 3.91 -23.74
N ILE A 83 -11.95 5.04 -23.19
CA ILE A 83 -11.10 6.01 -22.47
C ILE A 83 -10.53 5.38 -21.17
N TYR A 84 -11.25 4.43 -20.58
CA TYR A 84 -10.86 3.75 -19.34
C TYR A 84 -9.56 2.97 -19.48
N GLN A 85 -9.44 2.15 -20.54
CA GLN A 85 -8.27 1.31 -20.76
C GLN A 85 -6.99 2.12 -21.00
N GLY A 86 -7.11 3.26 -21.71
CA GLY A 86 -5.97 4.14 -21.98
C GLY A 86 -5.49 4.93 -20.76
N PHE A 87 -6.40 5.33 -19.85
CA PHE A 87 -6.06 6.18 -18.71
C PHE A 87 -5.49 5.41 -17.51
N LEU A 88 -6.03 4.23 -17.21
CA LEU A 88 -5.64 3.46 -16.03
C LEU A 88 -4.48 2.50 -16.26
N ALA A 89 -3.96 2.40 -17.49
CA ALA A 89 -2.82 1.57 -17.85
C ALA A 89 -2.98 0.10 -17.40
N GLU A 90 -4.18 -0.44 -17.62
CA GLU A 90 -4.55 -1.80 -17.24
C GLU A 90 -3.79 -2.83 -18.09
N ARG A 91 -3.28 -3.92 -17.49
CA ARG A 91 -2.54 -4.96 -18.22
C ARG A 91 -3.44 -6.10 -18.69
N SER A 92 -4.59 -6.29 -18.04
CA SER A 92 -5.58 -7.30 -18.36
C SER A 92 -6.94 -6.86 -17.84
N ASP A 93 -8.01 -7.24 -18.53
CA ASP A 93 -9.38 -6.84 -18.18
C ASP A 93 -9.71 -7.02 -16.69
N GLY A 94 -10.07 -5.92 -16.03
CA GLY A 94 -10.47 -5.92 -14.62
C GLY A 94 -9.34 -6.03 -13.60
N GLU A 95 -8.06 -6.01 -14.00
CA GLU A 95 -6.90 -6.00 -13.09
C GLU A 95 -7.01 -4.85 -12.07
N ILE A 96 -7.36 -3.64 -12.51
CA ILE A 96 -7.39 -2.46 -11.63
C ILE A 96 -8.49 -2.60 -10.59
N LYS A 97 -9.69 -3.05 -11.01
CA LYS A 97 -10.83 -3.27 -10.12
C LYS A 97 -10.52 -4.36 -9.08
N ASN A 98 -9.94 -5.47 -9.52
CA ASN A 98 -9.56 -6.57 -8.63
C ASN A 98 -8.45 -6.16 -7.65
N SER A 99 -7.43 -5.44 -8.13
CA SER A 99 -6.36 -4.92 -7.27
C SER A 99 -6.89 -3.93 -6.25
N LEU A 100 -7.76 -3.00 -6.65
CA LEU A 100 -8.38 -2.03 -5.74
C LEU A 100 -9.23 -2.73 -4.68
N PHE A 101 -10.00 -3.76 -5.07
CA PHE A 101 -10.77 -4.57 -4.14
C PHE A 101 -9.88 -5.29 -3.12
N LEU A 102 -8.84 -6.00 -3.58
CA LEU A 102 -7.91 -6.71 -2.70
C LEU A 102 -7.19 -5.76 -1.73
N ALA A 103 -6.72 -4.62 -2.23
CA ALA A 103 -6.02 -3.63 -1.42
C ALA A 103 -6.94 -3.02 -0.35
N ASN A 104 -8.20 -2.71 -0.72
CA ASN A 104 -9.17 -2.16 0.22
C ASN A 104 -9.64 -3.20 1.24
N PHE A 105 -9.87 -4.43 0.80
CA PHE A 105 -10.16 -5.56 1.68
C PHE A 105 -9.05 -5.76 2.71
N MET A 106 -7.78 -5.74 2.28
CA MET A 106 -6.65 -5.87 3.19
C MET A 106 -6.57 -4.69 4.16
N MET A 107 -6.78 -3.45 3.71
CA MET A 107 -6.80 -2.27 4.59
C MET A 107 -7.92 -2.36 5.65
N ILE A 108 -9.13 -2.79 5.26
CA ILE A 108 -10.25 -3.02 6.18
C ILE A 108 -9.88 -4.09 7.21
N ALA A 109 -9.34 -5.23 6.77
CA ALA A 109 -8.93 -6.30 7.68
C ALA A 109 -7.87 -5.82 8.69
N LEU A 110 -6.89 -5.03 8.24
CA LEU A 110 -5.88 -4.44 9.13
C LEU A 110 -6.48 -3.45 10.13
N PHE A 111 -7.44 -2.60 9.73
CA PHE A 111 -8.15 -1.74 10.67
C PHE A 111 -8.94 -2.53 11.71
N ILE A 112 -9.67 -3.58 11.29
CA ILE A 112 -10.42 -4.43 12.22
C ILE A 112 -9.48 -5.08 13.23
N VAL A 113 -8.38 -5.70 12.77
CA VAL A 113 -7.46 -6.43 13.64
C VAL A 113 -6.66 -5.48 14.53
N PHE A 114 -5.91 -4.56 13.93
CA PHE A 114 -4.90 -3.78 14.64
C PHE A 114 -5.46 -2.51 15.30
N TRP A 115 -6.63 -2.03 14.91
CA TRP A 115 -7.25 -0.91 15.62
C TRP A 115 -8.48 -1.36 16.41
N GLY A 116 -9.33 -2.21 15.82
CA GLY A 116 -10.53 -2.71 16.48
C GLY A 116 -10.27 -3.72 17.59
N LEU A 117 -9.71 -4.88 17.25
CA LEU A 117 -9.55 -6.00 18.18
C LEU A 117 -8.40 -5.77 19.17
N LEU A 118 -7.25 -5.28 18.70
CA LEU A 118 -6.07 -5.07 19.54
C LEU A 118 -6.08 -3.69 20.24
N GLY A 119 -6.86 -2.73 19.75
CA GLY A 119 -7.06 -1.42 20.36
C GLY A 119 -6.13 -0.30 19.86
N GLN A 120 -6.32 0.90 20.41
CA GLN A 120 -5.73 2.16 19.94
C GLN A 120 -4.19 2.13 19.81
N LYS A 121 -3.49 1.41 20.69
CA LYS A 121 -2.02 1.27 20.67
C LYS A 121 -1.51 0.70 19.34
N TRP A 122 -2.28 -0.20 18.73
CA TRP A 122 -1.83 -1.00 17.59
C TRP A 122 -2.26 -0.41 16.24
N LYS A 123 -3.06 0.68 16.23
CA LYS A 123 -3.58 1.30 15.02
C LYS A 123 -2.50 1.69 14.00
N VAL A 124 -1.27 1.95 14.46
CA VAL A 124 -0.12 2.34 13.62
C VAL A 124 0.36 1.21 12.70
N ILE A 125 0.01 -0.04 12.99
CA ILE A 125 0.43 -1.17 12.16
C ILE A 125 -0.22 -1.09 10.77
N THR A 126 -1.46 -0.60 10.67
CA THR A 126 -2.15 -0.44 9.38
C THR A 126 -1.39 0.50 8.42
N PRO A 127 -1.05 1.75 8.78
CA PRO A 127 -0.26 2.59 7.88
C PRO A 127 1.15 2.04 7.64
N ILE A 128 1.81 1.40 8.62
CA ILE A 128 3.11 0.73 8.39
C ILE A 128 3.00 -0.31 7.27
N ALA A 129 1.99 -1.18 7.34
CA ALA A 129 1.74 -2.24 6.38
C ALA A 129 1.44 -1.70 4.97
N LEU A 130 0.56 -0.71 4.86
CA LEU A 130 0.15 -0.12 3.59
C LEU A 130 1.29 0.69 2.94
N MET A 131 2.09 1.39 3.73
CA MET A 131 3.25 2.14 3.23
C MET A 131 4.39 1.23 2.78
N ALA A 132 4.67 0.17 3.53
CA ALA A 132 5.64 -0.84 3.13
C ALA A 132 5.28 -1.48 1.78
N TRP A 133 4.02 -1.91 1.63
CA TRP A 133 3.53 -2.45 0.37
C TRP A 133 3.56 -1.40 -0.76
N GLY A 134 2.95 -0.22 -0.55
CA GLY A 134 2.83 0.77 -1.61
C GLY A 134 4.16 1.27 -2.15
N PHE A 135 5.09 1.65 -1.27
CA PHE A 135 6.42 2.10 -1.68
C PHE A 135 7.30 0.94 -2.15
N GLY A 136 7.26 -0.19 -1.45
CA GLY A 136 8.05 -1.37 -1.78
C GLY A 136 7.71 -1.92 -3.16
N ASP A 137 6.44 -2.20 -3.43
CA ASP A 137 5.97 -2.71 -4.73
C ASP A 137 6.17 -1.69 -5.86
N ALA A 138 6.00 -0.40 -5.60
CA ALA A 138 6.32 0.64 -6.58
C ALA A 138 7.81 0.63 -6.95
N ALA A 139 8.70 0.63 -5.97
CA ALA A 139 10.14 0.62 -6.21
C ALA A 139 10.60 -0.69 -6.89
N ALA A 140 10.10 -1.84 -6.44
CA ALA A 140 10.39 -3.15 -7.02
C ALA A 140 10.09 -3.16 -8.53
N ALA A 141 8.90 -2.70 -8.89
CA ALA A 141 8.45 -2.70 -10.28
C ALA A 141 9.17 -1.64 -11.13
N LEU A 142 9.34 -0.41 -10.63
CA LEU A 142 9.97 0.66 -11.40
C LEU A 142 11.45 0.39 -11.64
N VAL A 143 12.19 0.00 -10.59
CA VAL A 143 13.62 -0.33 -10.71
C VAL A 143 13.82 -1.65 -11.45
N GLY A 144 13.06 -2.68 -11.09
CA GLY A 144 13.19 -4.00 -11.68
C GLY A 144 12.87 -4.05 -13.17
N LYS A 145 11.96 -3.19 -13.67
CA LYS A 145 11.66 -3.10 -15.10
C LYS A 145 12.58 -2.15 -15.87
N SER A 146 13.05 -1.08 -15.25
CA SER A 146 13.88 -0.07 -15.94
C SER A 146 15.35 -0.48 -16.03
N ILE A 147 15.92 -0.98 -14.94
CA ILE A 147 17.36 -1.26 -14.83
C ILE A 147 17.67 -2.65 -14.29
N GLY A 148 16.66 -3.47 -14.02
CA GLY A 148 16.83 -4.83 -13.50
C GLY A 148 17.49 -5.76 -14.50
N LYS A 149 18.68 -6.27 -14.16
CA LYS A 149 19.50 -7.13 -15.03
C LYS A 149 19.65 -8.53 -14.46
N ARG A 150 19.73 -8.65 -13.13
CA ARG A 150 20.00 -9.93 -12.45
C ARG A 150 18.69 -10.59 -12.07
N LYS A 151 18.19 -11.49 -12.92
CA LYS A 151 17.00 -12.29 -12.64
C LYS A 151 17.25 -13.25 -11.47
N LEU A 152 16.25 -13.39 -10.60
CA LEU A 152 16.31 -14.28 -9.44
C LEU A 152 15.71 -15.64 -9.82
N ASN A 153 16.57 -16.60 -10.15
CA ASN A 153 16.18 -17.95 -10.54
C ASN A 153 16.21 -18.91 -9.34
N LEU A 154 15.38 -18.62 -8.33
CA LEU A 154 15.23 -19.47 -7.13
C LEU A 154 13.90 -20.23 -7.19
N PRO A 155 13.82 -21.44 -6.59
CA PRO A 155 12.56 -22.17 -6.50
C PRO A 155 11.47 -21.34 -5.81
N GLY A 156 10.30 -21.24 -6.43
CA GLY A 156 9.15 -20.50 -5.90
C GLY A 156 9.21 -18.97 -6.06
N VAL A 157 10.27 -18.42 -6.66
CA VAL A 157 10.35 -16.98 -6.99
C VAL A 157 9.79 -16.73 -8.38
N ASP A 158 9.05 -15.64 -8.55
CA ASP A 158 8.58 -15.21 -9.87
C ASP A 158 9.79 -14.87 -10.76
N LYS A 159 9.90 -15.57 -11.90
CA LYS A 159 11.02 -15.46 -12.85
C LYS A 159 11.24 -14.05 -13.39
N ASN A 160 10.26 -13.16 -13.28
CA ASN A 160 10.37 -11.78 -13.73
C ASN A 160 11.09 -10.88 -12.71
N LYS A 161 11.19 -11.30 -11.45
CA LYS A 161 11.81 -10.53 -10.36
C LYS A 161 13.32 -10.42 -10.55
N THR A 162 13.88 -9.31 -10.08
CA THR A 162 15.30 -8.97 -10.24
C THR A 162 15.89 -8.58 -8.91
N LEU A 163 17.19 -8.85 -8.73
CA LEU A 163 17.92 -8.44 -7.54
C LEU A 163 17.85 -6.91 -7.34
N GLU A 164 17.95 -6.14 -8.43
CA GLU A 164 17.84 -4.68 -8.36
C GLU A 164 16.47 -4.23 -7.85
N GLY A 165 15.38 -4.84 -8.33
CA GLY A 165 14.02 -4.55 -7.86
C GLY A 165 13.85 -4.90 -6.38
N THR A 166 14.36 -6.05 -5.95
CA THR A 166 14.31 -6.47 -4.53
C THR A 166 15.09 -5.54 -3.62
N LEU A 167 16.29 -5.11 -4.02
CA LEU A 167 17.07 -4.15 -3.24
C LEU A 167 16.38 -2.80 -3.16
N ALA A 168 15.79 -2.33 -4.27
CA ALA A 168 14.99 -1.11 -4.27
C ALA A 168 13.82 -1.21 -3.30
N MET A 169 13.08 -2.32 -3.33
CA MET A 169 11.99 -2.59 -2.40
C MET A 169 12.45 -2.57 -0.95
N ILE A 170 13.55 -3.24 -0.61
CA ILE A 170 14.08 -3.27 0.78
C ILE A 170 14.37 -1.85 1.25
N ILE A 171 15.06 -1.04 0.44
CA ILE A 171 15.44 0.33 0.81
C ILE A 171 14.19 1.21 1.00
N THR A 172 13.26 1.20 0.04
CA THR A 172 12.08 2.05 0.12
C THR A 172 11.09 1.59 1.18
N THR A 173 10.95 0.28 1.39
CA THR A 173 10.14 -0.27 2.50
C THR A 173 10.75 0.11 3.84
N ALA A 174 12.06 -0.03 4.02
CA ALA A 174 12.72 0.37 5.26
C ALA A 174 12.50 1.85 5.55
N LEU A 175 12.67 2.72 4.54
CA LEU A 175 12.42 4.15 4.69
C LEU A 175 10.95 4.44 5.03
N ALA A 176 10.00 3.81 4.33
CA ALA A 176 8.57 4.01 4.56
C ALA A 176 8.13 3.55 5.96
N VAL A 177 8.61 2.38 6.42
CA VAL A 177 8.34 1.85 7.77
C VAL A 177 8.96 2.75 8.83
N PHE A 178 10.21 3.16 8.65
CA PHE A 178 10.93 4.05 9.57
C PHE A 178 10.18 5.39 9.73
N LEU A 179 9.90 6.08 8.63
CA LEU A 179 9.21 7.37 8.65
C LEU A 179 7.79 7.25 9.23
N THR A 180 7.04 6.22 8.86
CA THR A 180 5.70 6.01 9.41
C THR A 180 5.74 5.78 10.92
N SER A 181 6.70 4.96 11.39
CA SER A 181 6.89 4.70 12.82
C SER A 181 7.19 5.99 13.60
N LEU A 182 8.05 6.87 13.04
CA LEU A 182 8.36 8.17 13.63
C LEU A 182 7.18 9.13 13.66
N ILE A 183 6.43 9.26 12.56
CA ILE A 183 5.26 10.15 12.45
C ILE A 183 4.22 9.80 13.51
N TYR A 184 4.00 8.51 13.74
CA TYR A 184 3.04 8.02 14.73
C TYR A 184 3.62 7.84 16.12
N LYS A 185 4.91 8.18 16.34
CA LYS A 185 5.63 7.99 17.60
C LYS A 185 5.43 6.59 18.18
N ALA A 186 5.46 5.58 17.31
CA ALA A 186 5.21 4.19 17.69
C ALA A 186 6.30 3.65 18.61
N LEU A 187 7.54 4.10 18.39
CA LEU A 187 8.77 3.69 19.06
C LEU A 187 9.75 4.86 19.07
N SER A 188 10.82 4.78 19.87
CA SER A 188 11.99 5.67 19.74
C SER A 188 12.65 5.51 18.36
N TRP A 189 13.43 6.50 17.91
CA TRP A 189 14.02 6.45 16.57
C TRP A 189 14.97 5.25 16.37
N GLN A 190 15.67 4.82 17.43
CA GLN A 190 16.53 3.63 17.39
C GLN A 190 15.70 2.36 17.16
N PHE A 191 14.58 2.23 17.87
CA PHE A 191 13.68 1.09 17.76
C PHE A 191 12.89 1.12 16.43
N SER A 192 12.51 2.30 15.93
CA SER A 192 11.96 2.46 14.59
C SER A 192 12.94 2.02 13.49
N LEU A 193 14.25 2.26 13.67
CA LEU A 193 15.27 1.79 12.73
C LEU A 193 15.36 0.27 12.74
N VAL A 194 15.39 -0.36 13.91
CA VAL A 194 15.39 -1.82 14.02
C VAL A 194 14.12 -2.42 13.43
N LEU A 195 12.95 -1.82 13.68
CA LEU A 195 11.68 -2.19 13.05
C LEU A 195 11.79 -2.19 11.52
N ALA A 196 12.30 -1.11 10.93
CA ALA A 196 12.48 -0.99 9.50
C ALA A 196 13.44 -2.06 8.93
N LEU A 197 14.57 -2.31 9.60
CA LEU A 197 15.57 -3.29 9.19
C LEU A 197 15.07 -4.73 9.24
N ILE A 198 14.11 -5.05 10.11
CA ILE A 198 13.49 -6.38 10.20
C ILE A 198 12.33 -6.52 9.21
N VAL A 199 11.45 -5.53 9.15
CA VAL A 199 10.21 -5.60 8.37
C VAL A 199 10.49 -5.55 6.86
N ALA A 200 11.46 -4.76 6.41
CA ALA A 200 11.73 -4.58 4.99
C ALA A 200 12.21 -5.85 4.25
N PRO A 201 13.16 -6.65 4.80
CA PRO A 201 13.52 -7.94 4.22
C PRO A 201 12.35 -8.94 4.21
N VAL A 202 11.49 -8.94 5.24
CA VAL A 202 10.31 -9.81 5.28
C VAL A 202 9.35 -9.47 4.15
N ALA A 203 9.03 -8.18 3.98
CA ALA A 203 8.16 -7.71 2.91
C ALA A 203 8.71 -8.06 1.52
N ALA A 204 10.02 -7.84 1.30
CA ALA A 204 10.68 -8.17 0.04
C ALA A 204 10.73 -9.69 -0.22
N GLY A 205 10.99 -10.50 0.80
CA GLY A 205 10.97 -11.96 0.70
C GLY A 205 9.59 -12.50 0.32
N VAL A 206 8.53 -11.93 0.90
CA VAL A 206 7.14 -12.31 0.58
C VAL A 206 6.74 -11.84 -0.83
N GLU A 207 7.20 -10.68 -1.26
CA GLU A 207 6.99 -10.20 -2.64
C GLU A 207 7.61 -11.12 -3.68
N LEU A 208 8.81 -11.65 -3.42
CA LEU A 208 9.52 -12.53 -4.35
C LEU A 208 8.74 -13.80 -4.68
N ILE A 209 8.04 -14.35 -3.68
CA ILE A 209 7.25 -15.59 -3.80
C ILE A 209 5.76 -15.32 -4.10
N SER A 210 5.37 -14.05 -4.19
CA SER A 210 4.00 -13.66 -4.50
C SER A 210 3.81 -13.59 -6.02
N HIS A 211 2.79 -14.29 -6.50
CA HIS A 211 2.50 -14.41 -7.94
C HIS A 211 1.15 -13.77 -8.27
N LYS A 212 1.00 -13.28 -9.51
CA LYS A 212 -0.29 -12.83 -10.07
C LYS A 212 -1.02 -11.76 -9.22
N GLY A 213 -0.29 -10.84 -8.60
CA GLY A 213 -0.88 -9.71 -7.86
C GLY A 213 -1.37 -10.01 -6.43
N ILE A 214 -1.11 -11.22 -5.92
CA ILE A 214 -1.43 -11.59 -4.54
C ILE A 214 -0.56 -10.85 -3.51
N ASP A 215 0.54 -10.24 -3.95
CA ASP A 215 1.39 -9.32 -3.18
C ASP A 215 0.60 -8.17 -2.54
N THR A 216 -0.50 -7.77 -3.16
CA THR A 216 -1.49 -6.81 -2.63
C THR A 216 -2.08 -7.24 -1.27
N VAL A 217 -2.08 -8.54 -0.96
CA VAL A 217 -2.58 -9.09 0.30
C VAL A 217 -1.41 -9.61 1.16
N THR A 218 -0.51 -10.40 0.57
CA THR A 218 0.54 -11.09 1.32
C THR A 218 1.59 -10.12 1.88
N VAL A 219 1.95 -9.06 1.15
CA VAL A 219 2.96 -8.09 1.61
C VAL A 219 2.43 -7.24 2.77
N PRO A 220 1.25 -6.59 2.70
CA PRO A 220 0.72 -5.90 3.87
C PRO A 220 0.52 -6.82 5.08
N LEU A 221 0.01 -8.05 4.87
CA LEU A 221 -0.23 -8.99 5.96
C LEU A 221 1.06 -9.40 6.67
N SER A 222 2.09 -9.78 5.93
CA SER A 222 3.40 -10.16 6.48
C SER A 222 4.12 -8.98 7.13
N THR A 223 4.02 -7.78 6.54
CA THR A 223 4.53 -6.54 7.12
C THR A 223 3.82 -6.24 8.45
N ALA A 224 2.49 -6.38 8.49
CA ALA A 224 1.71 -6.14 9.70
C ALA A 224 2.05 -7.13 10.82
N ALA A 225 2.17 -8.42 10.49
CA ALA A 225 2.52 -9.47 11.44
C ALA A 225 3.94 -9.28 12.01
N SER A 226 4.92 -9.00 11.14
CA SER A 226 6.30 -8.74 11.57
C SER A 226 6.41 -7.44 12.39
N ALA A 227 5.75 -6.37 11.96
CA ALA A 227 5.73 -5.11 12.71
C ALA A 227 5.06 -5.26 14.07
N PHE A 228 3.94 -6.00 14.15
CA PHE A 228 3.30 -6.34 15.41
C PHE A 228 4.27 -7.03 16.37
N LEU A 229 4.93 -8.09 15.91
CA LEU A 229 5.85 -8.85 16.73
C LEU A 229 7.02 -7.98 17.23
N VAL A 230 7.61 -7.18 16.35
CA VAL A 230 8.74 -6.31 16.72
C VAL A 230 8.32 -5.23 17.72
N ILE A 231 7.22 -4.52 17.47
CA ILE A 231 6.71 -3.49 18.38
C ILE A 231 6.31 -4.10 19.73
N PHE A 232 5.69 -5.29 19.72
CA PHE A 232 5.35 -6.02 20.93
C PHE A 232 6.60 -6.32 21.76
N LEU A 233 7.62 -6.91 21.14
CA LEU A 233 8.86 -7.26 21.83
C LEU A 233 9.59 -6.02 22.36
N MET A 234 9.72 -4.96 21.56
CA MET A 234 10.37 -3.72 21.99
C MET A 234 9.65 -3.05 23.15
N GLY A 235 8.31 -3.10 23.17
CA GLY A 235 7.51 -2.60 24.28
C GLY A 235 7.75 -3.36 25.60
N LEU A 236 8.26 -4.60 25.57
CA LEU A 236 8.66 -5.33 26.78
C LEU A 236 10.00 -4.82 27.36
N PHE A 237 10.86 -4.23 26.51
CA PHE A 237 12.19 -3.74 26.88
C PHE A 237 12.21 -2.21 27.14
N GLY A 238 11.05 -1.57 27.29
CA GLY A 238 10.93 -0.13 27.56
C GLY A 238 11.14 0.78 26.34
N GLY A 239 10.94 0.24 25.14
CA GLY A 239 10.96 1.00 23.88
C GLY A 239 9.66 1.70 23.50
#